data_AF-A0A9W3G189-F1
#
_entry.id   AF-A0A9W3G189-F1
#
_cell.length_a   1.000
_cell.length_b   1.000
_cell.length_c   1.000
_cell.angle_alpha   90.00
_cell.angle_beta   90.00
_cell.angle_gamma   90.00
#
_symmetry.space_group_name_H-M   'P 1'
#
loop_
_entity.id
_entity.type
_entity.pdbx_description
1 polymer ?
#
loop_
_entity_poly.entity_id
_entity_poly.type
_entity_poly.pdbx_seq_one_letter_code
_entity_poly.pdbx_strand_id
1 'polypeptide(L)' 'MSSHKTFRIKGFLAKKQKQNHPIPQRIQMKTGNKIKYNSKRRHWRRTTLGL' A
#
# COMPACT_ATOMS: atom_id res chain seq x y z
N MET A 1 -11.01 -0.56 -12.91
CA MET A 1 -11.50 0.43 -11.91
C MET A 1 -12.83 0.95 -12.42
N SER A 2 -13.86 1.03 -11.58
CA SER A 2 -15.13 1.67 -11.99
C SER A 2 -14.92 3.19 -12.19
N SER A 3 -15.56 3.76 -13.22
CA SER A 3 -15.39 5.15 -13.67
C SER A 3 -16.12 6.17 -12.78
N HIS A 4 -17.37 5.87 -12.42
CA HIS A 4 -18.22 6.74 -11.61
C HIS A 4 -18.02 6.45 -10.11
N LYS A 5 -17.22 7.30 -9.46
CA LYS A 5 -16.89 7.21 -8.02
C LYS A 5 -16.89 8.59 -7.37
N THR A 6 -17.32 8.66 -6.13
CA THR A 6 -17.23 9.90 -5.32
C THR A 6 -15.77 10.27 -5.05
N PHE A 7 -15.51 11.55 -4.80
CA PHE A 7 -14.16 12.04 -4.50
C PHE A 7 -13.54 11.36 -3.27
N ARG A 8 -14.35 11.08 -2.24
CA ARG A 8 -13.91 10.35 -1.03
C ARG A 8 -13.37 8.95 -1.36
N ILE A 9 -14.09 8.18 -2.19
CA ILE A 9 -13.65 6.85 -2.61
C ILE A 9 -12.39 6.95 -3.48
N LYS A 10 -12.32 7.94 -4.39
CA LYS A 10 -11.12 8.17 -5.21
C LYS A 10 -9.89 8.47 -4.35
N GLY A 11 -10.02 9.34 -3.34
CA GLY A 11 -8.96 9.65 -2.40
C GLY A 11 -8.51 8.43 -1.58
N PHE A 12 -9.46 7.62 -1.10
CA PHE A 12 -9.16 6.38 -0.41
C PHE A 12 -8.37 5.40 -1.29
N LEU A 13 -8.84 5.16 -2.52
CA LEU A 13 -8.16 4.27 -3.48
C LEU A 13 -6.74 4.74 -3.79
N ALA A 14 -6.56 6.04 -4.03
CA ALA A 14 -5.25 6.63 -4.28
C ALA A 14 -4.29 6.44 -3.07
N LYS A 15 -4.79 6.63 -1.84
CA LYS A 15 -3.99 6.40 -0.62
C LYS A 15 -3.59 4.92 -0.49
N LYS A 16 -4.52 3.98 -0.75
CA LYS A 16 -4.23 2.54 -0.70
C LYS A 16 -3.23 2.12 -1.78
N GLN A 17 -3.28 2.72 -2.97
CA GLN A 17 -2.29 2.48 -4.01
C GLN A 17 -0.91 3.01 -3.59
N LYS A 18 -0.83 4.23 -3.04
CA LYS A 18 0.43 4.79 -2.53
C LYS A 18 1.04 3.97 -1.40
N GLN A 19 0.23 3.40 -0.50
CA GLN A 19 0.73 2.56 0.60
C GLN A 19 1.29 1.21 0.14
N ASN A 20 0.92 0.74 -1.06
CA ASN A 20 1.26 -0.59 -1.56
C ASN A 20 2.60 -0.62 -2.33
N HIS A 21 3.68 -0.22 -1.67
CA HIS A 21 5.03 -0.18 -2.25
C HIS A 21 6.03 -1.04 -1.43
N PRO A 22 7.15 -1.49 -2.04
CA PRO A 22 8.24 -2.13 -1.31
C PRO A 22 8.95 -1.15 -0.36
N ILE A 23 9.62 -1.68 0.66
CA ILE A 23 10.40 -0.85 1.60
C ILE A 23 11.62 -0.26 0.88
N PRO A 24 11.90 1.05 1.04
CA PRO A 24 13.10 1.66 0.50
C PRO A 24 14.40 1.10 1.09
N GLN A 25 15.43 1.01 0.25
CA GLN A 25 16.74 0.45 0.64
C GLN A 25 17.42 1.22 1.78
N ARG A 26 17.35 2.56 1.79
CA ARG A 26 17.90 3.38 2.90
C ARG A 26 17.34 2.98 4.27
N ILE A 27 16.08 2.52 4.32
CA ILE A 27 15.47 2.05 5.57
C ILE A 27 16.03 0.67 5.93
N GLN A 28 16.20 -0.23 4.95
CA GLN A 28 16.79 -1.54 5.18
C GLN A 28 18.23 -1.46 5.69
N MET A 29 19.00 -0.47 5.23
CA MET A 29 20.40 -0.28 5.60
C MET A 29 20.59 0.40 6.97
N LYS A 30 19.52 0.80 7.69
CA LYS A 30 19.66 1.40 9.02
C LYS A 30 20.17 0.36 10.03
N THR A 31 21.23 0.70 10.76
CA THR A 31 21.79 -0.14 11.83
C THR A 31 20.73 -0.44 12.89
N GLY A 32 20.66 -1.70 13.35
CA GLY A 32 19.68 -2.15 14.35
C GLY A 32 18.25 -2.30 13.81
N ASN A 33 18.00 -2.09 12.51
CA ASN A 33 16.66 -2.26 11.95
C ASN A 33 16.32 -3.74 11.71
N LYS A 34 15.20 -4.18 12.30
CA LYS A 34 14.67 -5.54 12.15
C LYS A 34 13.69 -5.69 10.98
N ILE A 35 13.24 -4.60 10.36
CA ILE A 35 12.23 -4.62 9.30
C ILE A 35 12.85 -5.09 7.98
N LYS A 36 12.38 -6.23 7.44
CA LYS A 36 12.87 -6.82 6.17
C LYS A 36 11.97 -6.52 4.97
N TYR A 37 10.65 -6.62 5.15
CA TYR A 37 9.64 -6.43 4.10
C TYR A 37 8.41 -5.71 4.64
N ASN A 38 7.58 -5.16 3.74
CA ASN A 38 6.33 -4.50 4.08
C ASN A 38 5.24 -5.56 4.30
N SER A 39 4.98 -5.92 5.56
CA SER A 39 3.96 -6.91 5.94
C SER A 39 2.53 -6.51 5.58
N LYS A 40 2.28 -5.20 5.40
CA LYS A 40 0.96 -4.67 5.00
C LYS A 40 0.81 -4.54 3.49
N ARG A 41 1.81 -4.97 2.71
CA ARG A 41 1.73 -5.00 1.24
C ARG A 41 0.64 -5.98 0.83
N ARG A 42 -0.20 -5.59 -0.14
CA ARG A 42 -1.40 -6.34 -0.52
C ARG A 42 -1.40 -6.63 -2.01
N HIS A 43 -1.77 -7.85 -2.39
CA HIS A 43 -2.08 -8.19 -3.77
C HIS A 43 -3.59 -8.12 -4.02
N TRP A 44 -4.00 -7.50 -5.13
CA TRP A 44 -5.41 -7.23 -5.40
C TRP A 44 -6.26 -8.49 -5.64
N ARG A 45 -5.66 -9.59 -6.13
CA ARG A 45 -6.37 -10.87 -6.29
C ARG A 45 -6.51 -11.66 -4.98
N ARG A 46 -5.69 -11.38 -3.96
CA ARG A 46 -5.68 -12.17 -2.70
C ARG A 46 -6.49 -11.54 -1.58
N THR A 47 -6.56 -10.21 -1.52
CA THR A 47 -7.25 -9.50 -0.43
C THR A 47 -7.95 -8.25 -0.98
N THR A 48 -9.22 -8.08 -0.66
CA THR A 48 -10.07 -6.96 -1.09
C THR A 48 -9.95 -5.77 -0.13
N LEU A 49 -10.40 -4.58 -0.57
CA LEU A 49 -10.25 -3.32 0.18
C LEU A 49 -11.42 -2.98 1.10
N GLY A 50 -12.52 -3.75 1.06
CA GLY A 50 -13.73 -3.49 1.84
C GLY A 50 -14.27 -2.08 1.60
N LEU A 51 -14.68 -1.79 0.36
CA LEU A 51 -15.19 -0.49 -0.08
C LEU A 51 -16.69 -0.55 -0.35
#